data_AF-A0A7S2M6M7-F1
#
_entry.id   AF-A0A7S2M6M7-F1
#
_cell.length_a   1.000
_cell.length_b   1.000
_cell.length_c   1.000
_cell.angle_alpha   90.00
_cell.angle_beta   90.00
_cell.angle_gamma   90.00
#
_symmetry.space_group_name_H-M   'P 1'
#
loop_
_entity.id
_entity.type
_entity.pdbx_description
1 polymer ?
#
loop_
_entity_poly.entity_id
_entity_poly.type
_entity_poly.pdbx_seq_one_letter_code
_entity_poly.pdbx_strand_id
1 'polypeptide(L)'
;GALLSSLTGLYNSVLDVAVTLLSWRLMSGVVAVLVLVQLVLPMVALAQAAMAAMLAGEIVFFVWLRYVKRELQRVKALEDRLRPPDGPLRTFQRSVADIEVCAAWRDGHGVASRSPEKWVEGWFRGQRLDGIMSENMREFFAWAFYTKRVSELQEPEMRETEAMLREFQGRFGLAFEQGYNPHVRPILLNFDSLKIWGHPLCYYLWIGSLRLACRQSMRLLGYQYFAGTGPGGLSFFHYRPPPAPGVLLVDGAPHRPEPLLPLVLIHGLGVGLAVYLRFIRRLTNGAREVFVIELPEVSQSCTRLVLAPD
;
A
#
# COMPACT_ATOMS: atom_id res chain seq x y z
N GLY A 1 -36.47 -81.76 -34.42
CA GLY A 1 -35.77 -82.02 -33.15
C GLY A 1 -34.49 -81.22 -33.06
N ALA A 2 -33.39 -81.71 -33.65
CA ALA A 2 -32.03 -81.19 -33.45
C ALA A 2 -31.76 -79.75 -33.95
N LEU A 3 -32.41 -79.31 -35.04
CA LEU A 3 -32.23 -77.95 -35.58
C LEU A 3 -32.86 -76.87 -34.69
N LEU A 4 -34.05 -77.15 -34.13
CA LEU A 4 -34.73 -76.23 -33.21
C LEU A 4 -33.96 -76.13 -31.89
N SER A 5 -33.40 -77.23 -31.36
CA SER A 5 -32.59 -77.21 -30.15
C SER A 5 -31.25 -76.47 -30.33
N SER A 6 -30.64 -76.56 -31.52
CA SER A 6 -29.41 -75.83 -31.85
C SER A 6 -29.65 -74.33 -31.97
N LEU A 7 -30.76 -73.92 -32.60
CA LEU A 7 -31.15 -72.51 -32.70
C LEU A 7 -31.51 -71.90 -31.34
N THR A 8 -32.20 -72.64 -30.46
CA THR A 8 -32.46 -72.17 -29.08
C THR A 8 -31.18 -72.08 -28.26
N GLY A 9 -30.22 -72.98 -28.45
CA GLY A 9 -28.91 -72.92 -27.80
C GLY A 9 -28.12 -71.68 -28.21
N LEU A 10 -28.08 -71.39 -29.52
CA LEU A 10 -27.42 -70.20 -30.06
C LEU A 10 -28.10 -68.91 -29.60
N TYR A 11 -29.44 -68.87 -29.61
CA TYR A 11 -30.21 -67.73 -29.11
C TYR A 11 -29.93 -67.46 -27.63
N ASN A 12 -29.93 -68.50 -26.79
CA ASN A 12 -29.64 -68.36 -25.37
C ASN A 12 -28.20 -67.90 -25.12
N SER A 13 -27.21 -68.42 -25.87
CA SER A 13 -25.82 -67.96 -25.76
C SER A 13 -25.62 -66.50 -26.17
N VAL A 14 -26.29 -66.05 -27.23
CA VAL A 14 -26.26 -64.64 -27.65
C VAL A 14 -26.95 -63.75 -26.61
N LEU A 15 -28.08 -64.20 -26.04
CA LEU A 15 -28.79 -63.49 -24.99
C LEU A 15 -27.92 -63.38 -23.72
N ASP A 16 -27.25 -64.45 -23.30
CA ASP A 16 -26.37 -64.48 -22.13
C ASP A 16 -25.17 -63.54 -22.31
N VAL A 17 -24.56 -63.52 -23.51
CA VAL A 17 -23.47 -62.58 -23.82
C VAL A 17 -23.98 -61.14 -23.84
N ALA A 18 -25.16 -60.88 -24.42
CA ALA A 18 -25.76 -59.55 -24.44
C ALA A 18 -26.12 -59.07 -23.03
N VAL A 19 -26.71 -59.92 -22.19
CA VAL A 19 -27.03 -59.64 -20.79
C VAL A 19 -25.75 -59.41 -19.97
N THR A 20 -24.69 -60.18 -20.22
CA THR A 20 -23.39 -60.00 -19.56
C THR A 20 -22.71 -58.69 -19.98
N LEU A 21 -22.77 -58.31 -21.25
CA LEU A 21 -22.22 -57.03 -21.72
C LEU A 21 -23.06 -55.84 -21.22
N LEU A 22 -24.37 -55.98 -21.14
CA LEU A 22 -25.27 -54.96 -20.62
C LEU A 22 -25.10 -54.78 -19.10
N SER A 23 -24.92 -55.88 -18.36
CA SER A 23 -24.65 -55.84 -16.92
C SER A 23 -23.29 -55.22 -16.61
N TRP A 24 -22.27 -55.47 -17.44
CA TRP A 24 -20.95 -54.85 -17.29
C TRP A 24 -20.97 -53.33 -17.55
N ARG A 25 -21.74 -52.88 -18.56
CA ARG A 25 -21.94 -51.44 -18.82
C ARG A 25 -22.67 -50.74 -17.67
N LEU A 26 -23.73 -51.35 -17.13
CA LEU A 26 -24.44 -50.83 -15.97
C LEU A 26 -23.54 -50.78 -14.72
N MET A 27 -22.77 -51.84 -14.46
CA MET A 27 -21.81 -51.87 -13.35
C MET A 27 -20.71 -50.82 -13.51
N SER A 28 -20.18 -50.62 -14.73
CA SER A 28 -19.18 -49.58 -14.99
C SER A 28 -19.71 -48.17 -14.74
N GLY A 29 -20.99 -47.92 -15.08
CA GLY A 29 -21.67 -46.66 -14.78
C GLY A 29 -21.86 -46.45 -13.28
N VAL A 30 -22.26 -47.50 -12.54
CA VAL A 30 -22.41 -47.44 -11.07
C VAL A 30 -21.06 -47.21 -10.40
N VAL A 31 -19.98 -47.88 -10.83
CA VAL A 31 -18.63 -47.65 -10.30
C VAL A 31 -18.15 -46.24 -10.62
N ALA A 32 -18.37 -45.73 -11.84
CA ALA A 32 -18.02 -44.37 -12.21
C ALA A 32 -18.77 -43.34 -11.35
N VAL A 33 -20.08 -43.54 -11.11
CA VAL A 33 -20.87 -42.69 -10.21
C VAL A 33 -20.37 -42.79 -8.77
N LEU A 34 -20.07 -43.99 -8.27
CA LEU A 34 -19.52 -44.17 -6.92
C LEU A 34 -18.16 -43.49 -6.76
N VAL A 35 -17.28 -43.57 -7.76
CA VAL A 35 -15.99 -42.86 -7.78
C VAL A 35 -16.21 -41.35 -7.86
N LEU A 36 -17.15 -40.86 -8.68
CA LEU A 36 -17.44 -39.43 -8.80
C LEU A 36 -18.07 -38.88 -7.51
N VAL A 37 -18.95 -39.65 -6.88
CA VAL A 37 -19.52 -39.37 -5.55
C VAL A 37 -18.40 -39.38 -4.50
N GLN A 38 -17.50 -40.37 -4.52
CA GLN A 38 -16.32 -40.42 -3.63
C GLN A 38 -15.26 -39.36 -3.93
N LEU A 39 -15.26 -38.71 -5.09
CA LEU A 39 -14.38 -37.58 -5.40
C LEU A 39 -15.07 -36.25 -5.04
N VAL A 40 -16.38 -36.14 -5.25
CA VAL A 40 -17.17 -34.95 -4.96
C VAL A 40 -17.41 -34.80 -3.45
N LEU A 41 -17.75 -35.86 -2.71
CA LEU A 41 -17.96 -35.79 -1.26
C LEU A 41 -16.74 -35.27 -0.48
N PRO A 42 -15.50 -35.77 -0.67
CA PRO A 42 -14.34 -35.24 0.04
C PRO A 42 -13.96 -33.85 -0.48
N MET A 43 -14.15 -33.54 -1.76
CA MET A 43 -13.91 -32.19 -2.29
C MET A 43 -14.92 -31.17 -1.72
N VAL A 44 -16.18 -31.57 -1.55
CA VAL A 44 -17.22 -30.76 -0.89
C VAL A 44 -16.90 -30.60 0.59
N ALA A 45 -16.52 -31.68 1.29
CA ALA A 45 -16.10 -31.61 2.69
C ALA A 45 -14.85 -30.73 2.88
N LEU A 46 -13.88 -30.83 1.97
CA LEU A 46 -12.68 -29.99 1.96
C LEU A 46 -13.04 -28.52 1.68
N ALA A 47 -13.93 -28.25 0.73
CA ALA A 47 -14.39 -26.90 0.43
C ALA A 47 -15.18 -26.30 1.60
N GLN A 48 -16.03 -27.08 2.27
CA GLN A 48 -16.74 -26.68 3.48
C GLN A 48 -15.78 -26.39 4.63
N ALA A 49 -14.79 -27.27 4.85
CA ALA A 49 -13.75 -27.06 5.86
C ALA A 49 -12.91 -25.81 5.55
N ALA A 50 -12.53 -25.59 4.29
CA ALA A 50 -11.80 -24.40 3.87
C ALA A 50 -12.63 -23.12 4.06
N MET A 51 -13.92 -23.14 3.72
CA MET A 51 -14.83 -22.01 3.95
C MET A 51 -15.02 -21.73 5.43
N ALA A 52 -15.19 -22.76 6.27
CA ALA A 52 -15.31 -22.63 7.71
C ALA A 52 -14.01 -22.07 8.32
N ALA A 53 -12.85 -22.57 7.89
CA ALA A 53 -11.55 -22.04 8.30
C ALA A 53 -11.36 -20.59 7.88
N MET A 54 -11.78 -20.22 6.67
CA MET A 54 -11.71 -18.85 6.18
C MET A 54 -12.62 -17.92 6.96
N LEU A 55 -13.84 -18.35 7.28
CA LEU A 55 -14.77 -17.58 8.11
C LEU A 55 -14.24 -17.42 9.54
N ALA A 56 -13.70 -18.48 10.13
CA ALA A 56 -13.07 -18.41 11.44
C ALA A 56 -11.86 -17.44 11.43
N GLY A 57 -11.03 -17.52 10.39
CA GLY A 57 -9.93 -16.59 10.16
C GLY A 57 -10.39 -15.15 10.00
N GLU A 58 -11.47 -14.90 9.25
CA GLU A 58 -12.08 -13.58 9.08
C GLU A 58 -12.59 -13.01 10.41
N ILE A 59 -13.23 -13.83 11.25
CA ILE A 59 -13.72 -13.42 12.58
C ILE A 59 -12.54 -13.01 13.47
N VAL A 60 -11.50 -13.86 13.54
CA VAL A 60 -10.29 -13.56 14.32
C VAL A 60 -9.61 -12.29 13.80
N PHE A 61 -9.48 -12.17 12.48
CA PHE A 61 -8.90 -11.00 11.83
C PHE A 61 -9.69 -9.73 12.12
N PHE A 62 -11.03 -9.79 12.07
CA PHE A 62 -11.89 -8.65 12.38
C PHE A 62 -11.74 -8.20 13.84
N VAL A 63 -11.71 -9.14 14.79
CA VAL A 63 -11.47 -8.82 16.21
C VAL A 63 -10.10 -8.18 16.39
N TRP A 64 -9.07 -8.74 15.77
CA TRP A 64 -7.71 -8.18 15.78
C TRP A 64 -7.67 -6.77 15.16
N LEU A 65 -8.32 -6.53 14.02
CA LEU A 65 -8.37 -5.23 13.37
C LEU A 65 -9.07 -4.19 14.25
N ARG A 66 -10.13 -4.59 14.97
CA ARG A 66 -10.81 -3.73 15.94
C ARG A 66 -9.90 -3.37 17.12
N TYR A 67 -9.11 -4.31 17.61
CA TYR A 67 -8.10 -4.06 18.63
C TYR A 67 -7.04 -3.07 18.14
N VAL A 68 -6.43 -3.33 16.97
CA VAL A 68 -5.41 -2.46 16.37
C VAL A 68 -5.97 -1.06 16.10
N LYS A 69 -7.19 -0.94 15.58
CA LYS A 69 -7.84 0.36 15.38
C LYS A 69 -7.94 1.15 16.69
N ARG A 70 -8.30 0.50 17.80
CA ARG A 70 -8.38 1.18 19.11
C ARG A 70 -7.02 1.68 19.56
N GLU A 71 -5.97 0.91 19.31
CA GLU A 71 -4.60 1.31 19.63
C GLU A 71 -4.13 2.48 18.77
N LEU A 72 -4.30 2.40 17.44
CA LEU A 72 -3.92 3.46 16.50
C LEU A 72 -4.69 4.76 16.71
N GLN A 73 -5.91 4.68 17.24
CA GLN A 73 -6.73 5.86 17.56
C GLN A 73 -6.24 6.61 18.81
N ARG A 74 -5.40 5.98 19.65
CA ARG A 74 -4.88 6.63 20.85
C ARG A 74 -3.93 7.75 20.45
N VAL A 75 -4.19 8.93 20.98
CA VAL A 75 -3.25 10.05 20.91
C VAL A 75 -2.02 9.68 21.74
N LYS A 76 -0.85 9.71 21.11
CA LYS A 76 0.43 9.44 21.78
C LYS A 76 0.71 10.46 22.89
N ALA A 77 1.42 10.04 23.93
CA ALA A 77 1.94 10.96 24.95
C ALA A 77 2.93 11.96 24.33
N LEU A 78 3.14 13.11 24.95
CA LEU A 78 3.93 14.21 24.35
C LEU A 78 5.37 13.79 24.04
N GLU A 79 5.95 12.95 24.89
CA GLU A 79 7.27 12.35 24.77
C GLU A 79 7.41 11.39 23.58
N ASP A 80 6.31 10.74 23.17
CA ASP A 80 6.28 9.76 22.08
C ASP A 80 5.90 10.38 20.72
N ARG A 81 5.56 11.68 20.70
CA ARG A 81 5.20 12.40 19.47
C ARG A 81 6.46 12.83 18.75
N LEU A 82 6.48 12.57 17.44
CA LEU A 82 7.59 12.97 16.58
C LEU A 82 7.75 14.49 16.59
N ARG A 83 9.00 14.92 16.70
CA ARG A 83 9.40 16.32 16.58
C ARG A 83 9.99 16.55 15.20
N PRO A 84 9.76 17.72 14.59
CA PRO A 84 10.45 18.06 13.36
C PRO A 84 11.98 18.01 13.58
N PRO A 85 12.74 17.30 12.73
CA PRO A 85 14.18 17.10 12.92
C PRO A 85 14.96 18.42 12.93
N ASP A 86 14.47 19.39 12.15
CA ASP A 86 15.03 20.72 11.97
C ASP A 86 14.42 21.79 12.90
N GLY A 87 13.50 21.39 13.78
CA GLY A 87 12.75 22.27 14.66
C GLY A 87 11.49 22.90 14.02
N PRO A 88 10.55 23.40 14.86
CA PRO A 88 9.26 23.93 14.41
C PRO A 88 9.39 25.11 13.43
N LEU A 89 10.21 26.11 13.78
CA LEU A 89 10.38 27.33 12.97
C LEU A 89 10.95 27.06 11.58
N ARG A 90 12.00 26.23 11.48
CA ARG A 90 12.61 25.89 10.19
C ARG A 90 11.66 25.08 9.32
N THR A 91 10.84 24.22 9.94
CA THR A 91 9.78 23.47 9.24
C THR A 91 8.70 24.41 8.71
N PHE A 92 8.25 25.38 9.51
CA PHE A 92 7.33 26.42 9.08
C PHE A 92 7.88 27.22 7.88
N GLN A 93 9.12 27.70 7.97
CA GLN A 93 9.75 28.49 6.89
C GLN A 93 9.85 27.70 5.58
N ARG A 94 10.20 26.41 5.64
CA ARG A 94 10.19 25.53 4.45
C ARG A 94 8.79 25.35 3.89
N SER A 95 7.80 25.09 4.74
CA SER A 95 6.40 24.96 4.30
C SER A 95 5.90 26.23 3.61
N VAL A 96 6.23 27.41 4.14
CA VAL A 96 5.88 28.70 3.51
C VAL A 96 6.54 28.84 2.14
N ALA A 97 7.84 28.54 2.03
CA ALA A 97 8.55 28.59 0.77
C ALA A 97 7.96 27.60 -0.26
N ASP A 98 7.59 26.40 0.17
CA ASP A 98 6.96 25.39 -0.70
C ASP A 98 5.59 25.84 -1.21
N ILE A 99 4.80 26.53 -0.37
CA ILE A 99 3.52 27.13 -0.78
C ILE A 99 3.75 28.21 -1.85
N GLU A 100 4.78 29.05 -1.69
CA GLU A 100 5.14 30.08 -2.69
C GLU A 100 5.53 29.44 -4.04
N VAL A 101 6.41 28.44 -4.00
CA VAL A 101 6.84 27.69 -5.19
C VAL A 101 5.64 27.05 -5.86
N CYS A 102 4.77 26.41 -5.09
CA CYS A 102 3.55 25.80 -5.62
C CYS A 102 2.64 26.85 -6.25
N ALA A 103 2.39 27.99 -5.59
CA ALA A 103 1.53 29.05 -6.11
C ALA A 103 2.08 29.70 -7.39
N ALA A 104 3.41 29.78 -7.53
CA ALA A 104 4.09 30.26 -8.72
C ALA A 104 4.07 29.24 -9.88
N TRP A 105 3.91 27.95 -9.59
CA TRP A 105 3.94 26.89 -10.59
C TRP A 105 2.81 27.02 -11.63
N ARG A 106 3.14 26.73 -12.89
CA ARG A 106 2.23 26.68 -14.03
C ARG A 106 2.39 25.34 -14.74
N ASP A 107 1.28 24.73 -15.15
CA ASP A 107 1.34 23.50 -15.92
C ASP A 107 1.77 23.75 -17.38
N GLY A 108 1.90 22.69 -18.18
CA GLY A 108 2.27 22.79 -19.61
C GLY A 108 1.24 23.53 -20.48
N HIS A 109 0.07 23.85 -19.94
CA HIS A 109 -0.97 24.66 -20.56
C HIS A 109 -1.05 26.08 -19.97
N GLY A 110 -0.12 26.46 -19.09
CA GLY A 110 -0.07 27.77 -18.44
C GLY A 110 -1.08 27.97 -17.31
N VAL A 111 -1.77 26.92 -16.86
CA VAL A 111 -2.76 26.99 -15.79
C VAL A 111 -2.04 27.14 -14.45
N ALA A 112 -2.48 28.12 -13.65
CA ALA A 112 -1.98 28.33 -12.30
C ALA A 112 -2.27 27.15 -11.39
N SER A 113 -1.27 26.77 -10.60
CA SER A 113 -1.44 25.83 -9.49
C SER A 113 -2.39 26.38 -8.41
N ARG A 114 -2.51 25.62 -7.32
CA ARG A 114 -3.26 25.98 -6.12
C ARG A 114 -2.69 27.26 -5.49
N SER A 115 -3.55 28.26 -5.26
CA SER A 115 -3.21 29.49 -4.54
C SER A 115 -3.04 29.25 -3.02
N PRO A 116 -2.37 30.16 -2.29
CA PRO A 116 -2.23 30.06 -0.83
C PRO A 116 -3.58 29.99 -0.10
N GLU A 117 -4.59 30.73 -0.55
CA GLU A 117 -5.96 30.67 -0.02
C GLU A 117 -6.49 29.25 -0.15
N LYS A 118 -6.45 28.68 -1.37
CA LYS A 118 -6.95 27.34 -1.63
C LYS A 118 -6.16 26.26 -0.91
N TRP A 119 -4.89 26.50 -0.60
CA TRP A 119 -4.09 25.64 0.25
C TRP A 119 -4.62 25.64 1.69
N VAL A 120 -4.89 26.82 2.26
CA VAL A 120 -5.50 26.94 3.59
C VAL A 120 -6.88 26.28 3.60
N GLU A 121 -7.78 26.65 2.68
CA GLU A 121 -9.14 26.07 2.61
C GLU A 121 -9.08 24.53 2.54
N GLY A 122 -8.12 23.96 1.80
CA GLY A 122 -7.89 22.52 1.74
C GLY A 122 -7.61 21.87 3.10
N TRP A 123 -6.75 22.49 3.93
CA TRP A 123 -6.47 22.04 5.30
C TRP A 123 -7.64 22.24 6.27
N PHE A 124 -8.59 23.11 5.92
CA PHE A 124 -9.83 23.34 6.65
C PHE A 124 -11.04 22.69 5.98
N ARG A 125 -10.85 21.54 5.30
CA ARG A 125 -11.93 20.71 4.73
C ARG A 125 -12.77 21.43 3.68
N GLY A 126 -12.16 22.34 2.93
CA GLY A 126 -12.79 23.15 1.89
C GLY A 126 -13.64 24.30 2.42
N GLN A 127 -13.53 24.65 3.71
CA GLN A 127 -14.16 25.86 4.26
C GLN A 127 -13.56 27.09 3.59
N ARG A 128 -14.41 28.07 3.26
CA ARG A 128 -13.96 29.33 2.64
C ARG A 128 -13.09 30.12 3.62
N LEU A 129 -12.11 30.84 3.09
CA LEU A 129 -11.14 31.60 3.89
C LEU A 129 -11.79 32.57 4.88
N ASP A 130 -12.91 33.20 4.51
CA ASP A 130 -13.70 34.12 5.35
C ASP A 130 -14.29 33.45 6.61
N GLY A 131 -14.53 32.14 6.56
CA GLY A 131 -14.98 31.37 7.72
C GLY A 131 -13.86 30.98 8.68
N ILE A 132 -12.60 31.11 8.28
CA ILE A 132 -11.44 30.65 9.05
C ILE A 132 -10.93 31.81 9.91
N MET A 133 -10.97 31.64 11.22
CA MET A 133 -10.50 32.66 12.16
C MET A 133 -9.08 32.37 12.67
N SER A 134 -8.45 33.37 13.27
CA SER A 134 -7.07 33.29 13.76
C SER A 134 -6.85 32.18 14.79
N GLU A 135 -7.80 31.91 15.70
CA GLU A 135 -7.67 30.80 16.66
C GLU A 135 -7.74 29.42 15.98
N ASN A 136 -8.53 29.29 14.89
CA ASN A 136 -8.54 28.06 14.09
C ASN A 136 -7.18 27.82 13.42
N MET A 137 -6.52 28.89 12.95
CA MET A 137 -5.16 28.83 12.41
C MET A 137 -4.12 28.51 13.48
N ARG A 138 -4.25 29.05 14.70
CA ARG A 138 -3.39 28.68 15.85
C ARG A 138 -3.50 27.20 16.18
N GLU A 139 -4.72 26.65 16.19
CA GLU A 139 -4.94 25.21 16.37
C GLU A 139 -4.24 24.39 15.28
N PHE A 140 -4.32 24.83 14.02
CA PHE A 140 -3.64 24.20 12.91
C PHE A 140 -2.10 24.27 13.05
N PHE A 141 -1.52 25.41 13.41
CA PHE A 141 -0.06 25.58 13.54
C PHE A 141 0.52 24.82 14.74
N ALA A 142 -0.20 24.82 15.87
CA ALA A 142 0.16 24.02 17.04
C ALA A 142 0.32 22.53 16.69
N TRP A 143 -0.60 22.01 15.87
CA TRP A 143 -0.49 20.66 15.36
C TRP A 143 0.60 20.50 14.31
N ALA A 144 0.62 21.34 13.27
CA ALA A 144 1.48 21.17 12.10
C ALA A 144 2.97 21.25 12.44
N PHE A 145 3.36 22.10 13.39
CA PHE A 145 4.78 22.36 13.69
C PHE A 145 5.25 21.83 15.05
N TYR A 146 4.33 21.56 15.98
CA TYR A 146 4.67 21.02 17.31
C TYR A 146 4.03 19.66 17.61
N THR A 147 3.11 19.17 16.78
CA THR A 147 2.30 17.97 17.06
C THR A 147 1.57 18.09 18.41
N LYS A 148 1.11 19.31 18.75
CA LYS A 148 0.48 19.66 20.04
C LYS A 148 -0.91 20.26 19.84
N ARG A 149 -1.73 20.19 20.89
CA ARG A 149 -2.91 21.04 21.07
C ARG A 149 -2.48 22.41 21.57
N VAL A 150 -3.29 23.44 21.35
CA VAL A 150 -3.02 24.79 21.86
C VAL A 150 -2.82 24.79 23.38
N SER A 151 -3.61 23.99 24.12
CA SER A 151 -3.49 23.84 25.58
C SER A 151 -2.21 23.14 26.06
N GLU A 152 -1.47 22.48 25.16
CA GLU A 152 -0.22 21.78 25.47
C GLU A 152 1.01 22.64 25.15
N LEU A 153 0.83 23.81 24.53
CA LEU A 153 1.90 24.75 24.21
C LEU A 153 2.42 25.46 25.45
N GLN A 154 3.73 25.60 25.53
CA GLN A 154 4.38 26.44 26.54
C GLN A 154 4.42 27.90 26.08
N GLU A 155 4.61 28.82 27.03
CA GLU A 155 4.68 30.27 26.76
C GLU A 155 5.61 30.68 25.59
N PRO A 156 6.85 30.14 25.46
CA PRO A 156 7.69 30.43 24.30
C PRO A 156 7.10 29.91 22.97
N GLU A 157 6.49 28.72 22.98
CA GLU A 157 5.90 28.07 21.81
C GLU A 157 4.64 28.80 21.35
N MET A 158 3.84 29.32 22.29
CA MET A 158 2.68 30.16 21.99
C MET A 158 3.09 31.47 21.31
N ARG A 159 4.14 32.14 21.81
CA ARG A 159 4.68 33.36 21.18
C ARG A 159 5.25 33.09 19.78
N GLU A 160 5.94 31.96 19.60
CA GLU A 160 6.48 31.56 18.30
C GLU A 160 5.36 31.22 17.31
N THR A 161 4.33 30.49 17.74
CA THR A 161 3.13 30.20 16.93
C THR A 161 2.43 31.48 16.48
N GLU A 162 2.34 32.47 17.36
CA GLU A 162 1.76 33.77 17.02
C GLU A 162 2.64 34.55 16.02
N ALA A 163 3.96 34.46 16.14
CA ALA A 163 4.88 35.04 15.16
C ALA A 163 4.75 34.37 13.79
N MET A 164 4.63 33.04 13.75
CA MET A 164 4.36 32.27 12.52
C MET A 164 3.04 32.70 11.87
N LEU A 165 1.97 32.91 12.65
CA LEU A 165 0.68 33.37 12.12
C LEU A 165 0.82 34.74 11.45
N ARG A 166 1.46 35.70 12.12
CA ARG A 166 1.69 37.04 11.54
C ARG A 166 2.56 36.99 10.30
N GLU A 167 3.62 36.18 10.30
CA GLU A 167 4.47 36.00 9.12
C GLU A 167 3.67 35.43 7.96
N PHE A 168 2.87 34.38 8.19
CA PHE A 168 2.03 33.75 7.18
C PHE A 168 1.02 34.73 6.58
N GLN A 169 0.35 35.54 7.42
CA GLN A 169 -0.57 36.57 6.98
C GLN A 169 0.13 37.64 6.12
N GLY A 170 1.28 38.15 6.58
CA GLY A 170 2.04 39.16 5.85
C GLY A 170 2.60 38.66 4.52
N ARG A 171 3.03 37.40 4.48
CA ARG A 171 3.66 36.79 3.29
C ARG A 171 2.68 36.51 2.17
N PHE A 172 1.47 36.07 2.51
CA PHE A 172 0.44 35.72 1.53
C PHE A 172 -0.68 36.75 1.40
N GLY A 173 -0.64 37.86 2.16
CA GLY A 173 -1.69 38.88 2.15
C GLY A 173 -3.03 38.37 2.68
N LEU A 174 -3.02 37.35 3.56
CA LEU A 174 -4.22 36.73 4.09
C LEU A 174 -4.62 37.38 5.42
N ALA A 175 -5.89 37.75 5.56
CA ALA A 175 -6.46 38.28 6.79
C ALA A 175 -7.37 37.24 7.43
N PHE A 176 -7.12 36.91 8.71
CA PHE A 176 -7.98 36.06 9.51
C PHE A 176 -8.62 36.92 10.61
N GLU A 177 -9.95 36.85 10.76
CA GLU A 177 -10.64 37.56 11.82
C GLU A 177 -10.20 37.06 13.21
N GLN A 178 -10.24 37.95 14.20
CA GLN A 178 -9.94 37.58 15.57
C GLN A 178 -11.10 36.76 16.16
N GLY A 179 -10.78 35.59 16.75
CA GLY A 179 -11.77 34.72 17.35
C GLY A 179 -11.62 33.27 16.92
N TYR A 180 -12.60 32.45 17.30
CA TYR A 180 -12.69 31.03 16.99
C TYR A 180 -14.04 30.72 16.36
N ASN A 181 -14.04 30.08 15.19
CA ASN A 181 -15.26 29.59 14.57
C ASN A 181 -15.47 28.11 14.94
N PRO A 182 -16.53 27.75 15.72
CA PRO A 182 -16.78 26.37 16.15
C PRO A 182 -17.25 25.44 15.02
N HIS A 183 -17.70 25.99 13.89
CA HIS A 183 -18.14 25.23 12.72
C HIS A 183 -16.98 24.87 11.78
N VAL A 184 -15.81 25.46 11.98
CA VAL A 184 -14.62 25.23 11.17
C VAL A 184 -13.63 24.42 11.98
N ARG A 185 -13.12 23.32 11.38
CA ARG A 185 -12.13 22.45 12.02
C ARG A 185 -10.99 22.15 11.07
N PRO A 186 -9.73 22.38 11.47
CA PRO A 186 -8.59 21.95 10.69
C PRO A 186 -8.53 20.41 10.59
N ILE A 187 -7.84 19.91 9.58
CA ILE A 187 -7.46 18.50 9.49
C ILE A 187 -6.24 18.30 10.40
N LEU A 188 -6.40 17.50 11.45
CA LEU A 188 -5.36 17.26 12.45
C LEU A 188 -5.03 15.77 12.47
N LEU A 189 -4.11 15.32 11.61
CA LEU A 189 -3.91 13.89 11.32
C LEU A 189 -3.64 13.02 12.56
N ASN A 190 -3.01 13.57 13.60
CA ASN A 190 -2.67 12.85 14.84
C ASN A 190 -3.79 12.87 15.90
N PHE A 191 -4.78 13.75 15.74
CA PHE A 191 -5.85 13.98 16.73
C PHE A 191 -7.24 13.62 16.20
N ASP A 192 -7.44 13.68 14.89
CA ASP A 192 -8.70 13.35 14.24
C ASP A 192 -8.99 11.84 14.34
N SER A 193 -10.28 11.49 14.34
CA SER A 193 -10.69 10.10 14.33
C SER A 193 -10.30 9.41 13.03
N LEU A 194 -9.58 8.28 13.12
CA LEU A 194 -9.21 7.46 11.97
C LEU A 194 -10.45 6.75 11.41
N LYS A 195 -10.87 7.20 10.22
CA LYS A 195 -11.91 6.53 9.43
C LYS A 195 -11.29 5.35 8.66
N ILE A 196 -11.02 4.27 9.38
CA ILE A 196 -10.48 3.03 8.81
C ILE A 196 -11.63 2.17 8.27
N TRP A 197 -11.61 1.93 6.95
CA TRP A 197 -12.38 0.88 6.29
C TRP A 197 -11.46 -0.34 6.13
N GLY A 198 -11.71 -1.38 6.91
CA GLY A 198 -10.97 -2.63 6.80
C GLY A 198 -11.39 -3.41 5.56
N HIS A 199 -10.43 -3.97 4.84
CA HIS A 199 -10.72 -4.97 3.83
C HIS A 199 -10.86 -6.36 4.49
N PRO A 200 -11.55 -7.33 3.86
CA PRO A 200 -11.59 -8.69 4.37
C PRO A 200 -10.20 -9.34 4.35
N LEU A 201 -9.98 -10.40 5.14
CA LEU A 201 -8.72 -11.14 5.23
C LEU A 201 -8.22 -11.59 3.85
N CYS A 202 -9.12 -12.05 2.97
CA CYS A 202 -8.77 -12.47 1.61
C CYS A 202 -8.08 -11.37 0.80
N TYR A 203 -8.43 -10.10 1.02
CA TYR A 203 -7.79 -8.97 0.36
C TYR A 203 -6.33 -8.86 0.76
N TYR A 204 -6.03 -8.94 2.06
CA TYR A 204 -4.65 -8.87 2.55
C TYR A 204 -3.83 -10.09 2.14
N LEU A 205 -4.44 -11.28 2.08
CA LEU A 205 -3.80 -12.48 1.51
C LEU A 205 -3.46 -12.30 0.02
N TRP A 206 -4.36 -11.69 -0.74
CA TRP A 206 -4.14 -11.36 -2.14
C TRP A 206 -3.02 -10.32 -2.31
N ILE A 207 -3.03 -9.23 -1.54
CA ILE A 207 -1.94 -8.24 -1.53
C ILE A 207 -0.60 -8.88 -1.15
N GLY A 208 -0.59 -9.76 -0.14
CA GLY A 208 0.60 -10.51 0.27
C GLY A 208 1.15 -11.39 -0.86
N SER A 209 0.26 -12.04 -1.61
CA SER A 209 0.61 -12.86 -2.77
C SER A 209 1.14 -12.02 -3.92
N LEU A 210 0.52 -10.86 -4.20
CA LEU A 210 0.99 -9.90 -5.19
C LEU A 210 2.39 -9.36 -4.84
N ARG A 211 2.63 -9.04 -3.56
CA ARG A 211 3.94 -8.65 -3.05
C ARG A 211 4.96 -9.76 -3.27
N LEU A 212 4.65 -11.01 -2.90
CA LEU A 212 5.53 -12.15 -3.12
C LEU A 212 5.87 -12.34 -4.61
N ALA A 213 4.87 -12.33 -5.48
CA ALA A 213 5.05 -12.41 -6.93
C ALA A 213 5.93 -11.27 -7.47
N CYS A 214 5.73 -10.05 -6.96
CA CYS A 214 6.55 -8.89 -7.28
C CYS A 214 8.01 -9.12 -6.84
N ARG A 215 8.26 -9.58 -5.60
CA ARG A 215 9.62 -9.87 -5.12
C ARG A 215 10.32 -10.92 -5.98
N GLN A 216 9.61 -11.97 -6.39
CA GLN A 216 10.16 -12.99 -7.28
C GLN A 216 10.45 -12.43 -8.67
N SER A 217 9.55 -11.61 -9.22
CA SER A 217 9.77 -10.91 -10.50
C SER A 217 10.99 -10.00 -10.45
N MET A 218 11.18 -9.26 -9.36
CA MET A 218 12.37 -8.42 -9.13
C MET A 218 13.65 -9.24 -9.11
N ARG A 219 13.66 -10.41 -8.43
CA ARG A 219 14.80 -11.34 -8.42
C ARG A 219 15.12 -11.86 -9.82
N LEU A 220 14.10 -12.21 -10.61
CA LEU A 220 14.27 -12.64 -12.01
C LEU A 220 14.83 -11.52 -12.91
N LEU A 221 14.61 -10.26 -12.56
CA LEU A 221 15.20 -9.08 -13.22
C LEU A 221 16.64 -8.77 -12.74
N GLY A 222 17.19 -9.55 -11.80
CA GLY A 222 18.54 -9.37 -11.27
C GLY A 222 18.63 -8.45 -10.05
N TYR A 223 17.50 -8.04 -9.46
CA TYR A 223 17.53 -7.29 -8.20
C TYR A 223 17.82 -8.21 -7.01
N GLN A 224 18.67 -7.73 -6.11
CA GLN A 224 18.91 -8.32 -4.79
C GLN A 224 18.06 -7.61 -3.75
N TYR A 225 17.41 -8.36 -2.86
CA TYR A 225 16.56 -7.80 -1.81
C TYR A 225 17.33 -7.67 -0.50
N PHE A 226 17.31 -6.48 0.09
CA PHE A 226 17.88 -6.17 1.38
C PHE A 226 16.73 -5.86 2.34
N ALA A 227 16.57 -6.72 3.34
CA ALA A 227 15.60 -6.51 4.41
C ALA A 227 16.21 -5.57 5.44
N GLY A 228 15.48 -4.52 5.81
CA GLY A 228 15.87 -3.71 6.95
C GLY A 228 15.71 -4.51 8.24
N THR A 229 16.79 -4.74 8.97
CA THR A 229 16.76 -5.44 10.26
C THR A 229 16.69 -4.42 11.40
N GLY A 230 15.59 -4.45 12.18
CA GLY A 230 15.41 -3.62 13.38
C GLY A 230 14.25 -2.61 13.28
N PRO A 231 13.91 -1.92 14.39
CA PRO A 231 13.05 -0.73 14.35
C PRO A 231 13.71 0.32 13.44
N GLY A 232 13.02 0.79 12.40
CA GLY A 232 13.58 1.76 11.44
C GLY A 232 14.34 1.15 10.24
N GLY A 233 14.44 -0.17 10.13
CA GLY A 233 15.14 -0.81 9.02
C GLY A 233 14.47 -0.57 7.66
N LEU A 234 15.14 0.14 6.75
CA LEU A 234 14.67 0.36 5.39
C LEU A 234 14.85 -0.91 4.53
N SER A 235 13.76 -1.39 3.95
CA SER A 235 13.81 -2.52 3.01
C SER A 235 13.89 -2.01 1.57
N PHE A 236 14.79 -2.58 0.77
CA PHE A 236 14.96 -2.15 -0.62
C PHE A 236 15.46 -3.26 -1.54
N PHE A 237 15.22 -3.08 -2.83
CA PHE A 237 15.82 -3.87 -3.89
C PHE A 237 16.98 -3.10 -4.51
N HIS A 238 18.08 -3.78 -4.78
CA HIS A 238 19.24 -3.19 -5.41
C HIS A 238 19.59 -3.97 -6.67
N TYR A 239 19.64 -3.27 -7.81
CA TYR A 239 20.14 -3.77 -9.07
C TYR A 239 21.51 -3.16 -9.34
N ARG A 240 22.50 -4.04 -9.45
CA ARG A 240 23.83 -3.70 -9.93
C ARG A 240 23.91 -4.07 -11.42
N PRO A 241 24.16 -3.12 -12.32
CA PRO A 241 24.32 -3.43 -13.73
C PRO A 241 25.51 -4.37 -13.90
N PRO A 242 25.42 -5.37 -14.81
CA PRO A 242 26.59 -6.17 -15.16
C PRO A 242 27.69 -5.26 -15.70
N PRO A 243 28.98 -5.60 -15.48
CA PRO A 243 30.07 -4.87 -16.10
C PRO A 243 29.85 -4.83 -17.61
N ALA A 244 29.85 -3.63 -18.20
CA ALA A 244 29.54 -3.44 -19.61
C ALA A 244 30.43 -4.35 -20.48
N PRO A 245 29.86 -5.16 -21.40
CA PRO A 245 30.66 -5.92 -22.35
C PRO A 245 31.31 -4.95 -23.33
N GLY A 246 32.64 -4.83 -23.25
CA GLY A 246 33.42 -3.93 -24.08
C GLY A 246 34.34 -3.05 -23.25
N VAL A 247 35.45 -3.64 -22.79
CA VAL A 247 36.68 -2.85 -22.63
C VAL A 247 37.06 -2.41 -24.04
N LEU A 248 36.65 -1.21 -24.45
CA LEU A 248 37.28 -0.58 -25.60
C LEU A 248 38.67 -0.18 -25.12
N LEU A 249 39.69 -0.88 -25.65
CA LEU A 249 41.07 -0.43 -25.56
C LEU A 249 41.18 0.81 -26.46
N VAL A 250 41.03 1.98 -25.86
CA VAL A 250 41.46 3.23 -26.48
C VAL A 250 42.87 3.47 -25.94
N ASP A 251 43.87 3.52 -26.81
CA ASP A 251 45.28 3.74 -26.47
C ASP A 251 45.88 2.76 -25.44
N GLY A 252 45.46 1.48 -25.48
CA GLY A 252 45.99 0.43 -24.60
C GLY A 252 45.52 0.50 -23.14
N ALA A 253 44.66 1.45 -22.79
CA ALA A 253 44.04 1.56 -21.48
C ALA A 253 42.56 1.12 -21.52
N PRO A 254 42.07 0.40 -20.50
CA PRO A 254 40.66 0.03 -20.42
C PRO A 254 39.78 1.28 -20.20
N HIS A 255 39.11 1.77 -21.23
CA HIS A 255 38.15 2.87 -21.10
C HIS A 255 36.81 2.33 -20.59
N ARG A 256 36.53 2.55 -19.30
CA ARG A 256 35.21 2.27 -18.72
C ARG A 256 34.34 3.52 -18.88
N PRO A 257 33.13 3.42 -19.48
CA PRO A 257 32.20 4.54 -19.44
C PRO A 257 31.95 4.93 -17.98
N GLU A 258 31.92 6.22 -17.69
CA GLU A 258 31.68 6.68 -16.32
C GLU A 258 30.34 6.13 -15.80
N PRO A 259 30.31 5.59 -14.57
CA PRO A 259 29.08 5.06 -14.01
C PRO A 259 28.04 6.18 -13.91
N LEU A 260 26.84 5.92 -14.43
CA LEU A 260 25.72 6.86 -14.31
C LEU A 260 25.33 7.00 -12.83
N LEU A 261 24.93 8.21 -12.44
CA LEU A 261 24.42 8.49 -11.09
C LEU A 261 23.40 7.43 -10.65
N PRO A 262 23.54 6.81 -9.46
CA PRO A 262 22.56 5.85 -8.98
C PRO A 262 21.15 6.44 -8.94
N LEU A 263 20.14 5.61 -9.24
CA LEU A 263 18.74 6.01 -9.19
C LEU A 263 18.06 5.38 -7.98
N VAL A 264 17.34 6.20 -7.21
CA VAL A 264 16.50 5.74 -6.10
C VAL A 264 15.03 5.91 -6.49
N LEU A 265 14.29 4.81 -6.52
CA LEU A 265 12.86 4.78 -6.74
C LEU A 265 12.13 4.56 -5.41
N ILE A 266 11.30 5.52 -5.03
CA ILE A 266 10.42 5.44 -3.86
C ILE A 266 8.98 5.34 -4.38
N HIS A 267 8.26 4.29 -4.02
CA HIS A 267 6.88 4.11 -4.47
C HIS A 267 5.89 4.87 -3.57
N GLY A 268 4.78 5.30 -4.17
CA GLY A 268 3.70 5.98 -3.45
C GLY A 268 2.66 5.02 -2.85
N LEU A 269 1.52 5.61 -2.48
CA LEU A 269 0.34 4.91 -1.95
C LEU A 269 -0.24 3.92 -2.96
N GLY A 270 -0.58 2.70 -2.52
CA GLY A 270 -1.28 1.71 -3.35
C GLY A 270 -0.94 0.26 -3.01
N VAL A 271 -0.96 -0.63 -4.00
CA VAL A 271 -0.66 -2.08 -3.82
C VAL A 271 0.85 -2.40 -3.76
N GLY A 272 1.69 -1.41 -3.48
CA GLY A 272 3.15 -1.53 -3.43
C GLY A 272 3.82 -1.56 -4.81
N LEU A 273 5.00 -2.19 -4.89
CA LEU A 273 5.86 -2.18 -6.10
C LEU A 273 5.27 -2.87 -7.33
N ALA A 274 4.22 -3.69 -7.16
CA ALA A 274 3.67 -4.50 -8.25
C ALA A 274 3.21 -3.66 -9.46
N VAL A 275 2.60 -2.50 -9.24
CA VAL A 275 2.16 -1.59 -10.32
C VAL A 275 3.33 -0.91 -11.05
N TYR A 276 4.50 -0.88 -10.41
CA TYR A 276 5.70 -0.26 -10.96
C TYR A 276 6.58 -1.26 -11.71
N LEU A 277 6.29 -2.56 -11.70
CA LEU A 277 7.15 -3.59 -12.31
C LEU A 277 7.52 -3.32 -13.77
N ARG A 278 6.57 -2.83 -14.58
CA ARG A 278 6.84 -2.47 -15.98
C ARG A 278 7.82 -1.30 -16.10
N PHE A 279 7.71 -0.32 -15.21
CA PHE A 279 8.63 0.80 -15.16
C PHE A 279 10.01 0.36 -14.66
N ILE A 280 10.05 -0.41 -13.57
CA ILE A 280 11.28 -0.94 -12.97
C ILE A 280 12.07 -1.79 -13.98
N ARG A 281 11.39 -2.65 -14.75
CA ARG A 281 12.03 -3.42 -15.83
C ARG A 281 12.70 -2.55 -16.89
N ARG A 282 12.25 -1.31 -17.12
CA ARG A 282 12.92 -0.41 -18.06
C ARG A 282 14.19 0.19 -17.46
N LEU A 283 14.27 0.26 -16.14
CA LEU A 283 15.46 0.76 -15.42
C LEU A 283 16.62 -0.23 -15.46
N THR A 284 16.35 -1.53 -15.62
CA THR A 284 17.38 -2.58 -15.67
C THR A 284 18.14 -2.68 -17.00
N ASN A 285 17.80 -1.86 -18.01
CA ASN A 285 18.39 -1.94 -19.34
C ASN A 285 19.60 -0.99 -19.54
N GLY A 286 20.07 -0.31 -18.49
CA GLY A 286 21.18 0.65 -18.57
C GLY A 286 22.35 0.29 -17.66
N ALA A 287 23.47 1.00 -17.83
CA ALA A 287 24.66 0.90 -16.96
C ALA A 287 24.49 1.62 -15.60
N ARG A 288 23.25 1.81 -15.13
CA ARG A 288 22.94 2.59 -13.93
C ARG A 288 22.60 1.66 -12.77
N GLU A 289 23.17 1.94 -11.60
CA GLU A 289 22.78 1.30 -10.34
C GLU A 289 21.38 1.78 -9.92
N VAL A 290 20.52 0.86 -9.49
CA VAL A 290 19.12 1.18 -9.15
C VAL A 290 18.76 0.64 -7.78
N PHE A 291 18.27 1.52 -6.91
CA PHE A 291 17.70 1.20 -5.62
C PHE A 291 16.19 1.41 -5.69
N VAL A 292 15.41 0.41 -5.29
CA VAL A 292 13.95 0.48 -5.25
C VAL A 292 13.50 0.24 -3.82
N ILE A 293 13.01 1.29 -3.17
CA ILE A 293 12.62 1.27 -1.77
C ILE A 293 11.25 0.60 -1.64
N GLU A 294 11.13 -0.36 -0.72
CA GLU A 294 9.88 -1.03 -0.39
C GLU A 294 9.35 -0.46 0.93
N LEU A 295 8.19 0.20 0.89
CA LEU A 295 7.54 0.85 2.02
C LEU A 295 6.21 0.14 2.34
N PRO A 296 6.20 -0.87 3.23
CA PRO A 296 4.98 -1.56 3.65
C PRO A 296 3.88 -0.62 4.16
N GLU A 297 4.26 0.48 4.81
CA GLU A 297 3.40 1.42 5.54
C GLU A 297 2.49 2.25 4.63
N VAL A 298 2.98 2.55 3.43
CA VAL A 298 2.23 3.28 2.40
C VAL A 298 1.68 2.32 1.35
N SER A 299 2.00 1.03 1.46
CA SER A 299 1.33 0.00 0.69
C SER A 299 0.09 -0.50 1.43
N GLN A 300 -0.88 -1.08 0.74
CA GLN A 300 -2.04 -1.74 1.34
C GLN A 300 -1.68 -3.07 2.05
N SER A 301 -0.43 -3.22 2.46
CA SER A 301 0.04 -4.33 3.28
C SER A 301 -0.51 -4.19 4.70
N CYS A 302 -0.84 -5.32 5.33
CA CYS A 302 -1.22 -5.33 6.73
C CYS A 302 0.05 -5.23 7.59
N THR A 303 0.55 -4.02 7.81
CA THR A 303 1.72 -3.74 8.66
C THR A 303 1.37 -2.87 9.86
N ARG A 304 2.09 -3.08 10.96
CA ARG A 304 2.07 -2.21 12.15
C ARG A 304 3.41 -1.50 12.37
N LEU A 305 4.45 -1.93 11.66
CA LEU A 305 5.76 -1.31 11.73
C LEU A 305 5.71 -0.07 10.86
N VAL A 306 6.11 1.06 11.41
CA VAL A 306 6.30 2.31 10.67
C VAL A 306 7.76 2.64 10.77
N LEU A 307 8.39 2.97 9.64
CA LEU A 307 9.77 3.47 9.63
C LEU A 307 9.83 4.69 10.56
N ALA A 308 10.59 4.57 11.64
CA ALA A 308 10.89 5.69 12.51
C ALA A 308 11.84 6.63 11.76
N PRO A 309 11.61 7.95 11.81
CA PRO A 309 12.63 8.91 11.45
C PRO A 309 13.65 8.94 12.60
N ASP A 310 14.63 8.03 12.56
CA ASP A 310 15.82 8.12 13.39
C ASP A 310 16.76 9.22 12.85
#